data_AF-A0A9I9E9E5-F1
#
_entry.id   AF-A0A9I9E9E5-F1
#
_cell.length_a   1.000
_cell.length_b   1.000
_cell.length_c   1.000
_cell.angle_alpha   90.00
_cell.angle_beta   90.00
_cell.angle_gamma   90.00
#
_symmetry.space_group_name_H-M   'P 1'
#
loop_
_entity.id
_entity.type
_entity.pdbx_description
1 polymer ?
#
loop_
_entity_poly.entity_id
_entity_poly.type
_entity_poly.pdbx_seq_one_letter_code
_entity_poly.pdbx_strand_id
1 'polypeptide(L)' 'MDKGWMKLRNKFFLEYREGATQFLEFAKFHIEAYGRLRCPCKRCMNLNWNSLDGVERIY' A
#
# COMPACT_ATOMS: atom_id res chain seq x y z
N MET A 1 -2.78 -11.91 -1.52
CA MET A 1 -1.87 -11.28 -0.54
C MET A 1 -2.56 -11.21 0.80
N ASP A 2 -1.86 -11.60 1.87
CA ASP A 2 -2.37 -11.36 3.23
C ASP A 2 -2.56 -9.85 3.44
N LYS A 3 -3.65 -9.48 4.11
CA LYS A 3 -4.01 -8.08 4.43
C LYS A 3 -3.70 -7.74 5.90
N GLY A 4 -3.23 -8.70 6.69
CA GLY A 4 -2.89 -8.55 8.10
C GLY A 4 -1.87 -7.45 8.35
N TRP A 5 -0.87 -7.31 7.47
CA TRP A 5 0.19 -6.30 7.59
C TRP A 5 -0.35 -4.86 7.64
N MET A 6 -1.47 -4.55 6.96
CA MET A 6 -2.08 -3.21 6.99
C MET A 6 -2.57 -2.80 8.39
N LYS A 7 -2.80 -3.77 9.29
CA LYS A 7 -3.24 -3.51 10.67
C LYS A 7 -2.08 -3.15 11.61
N LEU A 8 -0.84 -3.47 11.23
CA LEU A 8 0.36 -3.21 12.04
C LEU A 8 0.54 -1.69 12.22
N ARG A 9 0.85 -1.26 13.45
CA ARG A 9 1.18 0.15 13.72
C ARG A 9 2.64 0.46 13.43
N ASN A 10 3.52 -0.52 13.66
CA ASN A 10 4.94 -0.34 13.53
C ASN A 10 5.38 -0.67 12.09
N LYS A 11 5.86 0.36 11.38
CA LYS A 11 6.34 0.23 10.00
C LYS A 11 7.71 -0.45 9.88
N PHE A 12 8.42 -0.61 11.00
CA PHE A 12 9.71 -1.30 11.05
C PHE A 12 9.57 -2.83 11.14
N PHE A 13 8.35 -3.34 11.36
CA PHE A 13 8.11 -4.78 11.29
C PHE A 13 8.34 -5.29 9.87
N LEU A 14 9.04 -6.42 9.78
CA LEU A 14 9.39 -7.04 8.52
C LEU A 14 8.14 -7.35 7.70
N GLU A 15 7.11 -7.86 8.37
CA GLU A 15 5.82 -8.20 7.78
C GLU A 15 5.11 -6.98 7.18
N TYR A 16 5.29 -5.80 7.79
CA TYR A 16 4.77 -4.55 7.23
C TYR A 16 5.49 -4.17 5.95
N ARG A 17 6.83 -4.23 5.97
CA ARG A 17 7.67 -3.87 4.82
C ARG A 17 7.45 -4.83 3.66
N GLU A 18 7.48 -6.13 3.90
CA GLU A 18 7.25 -7.15 2.88
C GLU A 18 5.84 -7.04 2.29
N GLY A 19 4.82 -6.90 3.13
CA GLY A 19 3.44 -6.72 2.67
C GLY A 19 3.26 -5.46 1.82
N ALA A 20 3.89 -4.35 2.23
CA ALA A 20 3.87 -3.10 1.48
C ALA A 20 4.61 -3.21 0.14
N THR A 21 5.78 -3.83 0.12
CA THR A 21 6.57 -4.04 -1.11
C THR A 21 5.81 -4.89 -2.10
N GLN A 22 5.29 -6.05 -1.68
CA GLN A 22 4.53 -6.91 -2.57
C GLN A 22 3.29 -6.17 -3.11
N PHE A 23 2.61 -5.40 -2.24
CA PHE A 23 1.45 -4.62 -2.67
C PHE A 23 1.83 -3.59 -3.75
N LEU A 24 2.93 -2.86 -3.56
CA LEU A 24 3.39 -1.85 -4.52
C LEU A 24 3.79 -2.50 -5.85
N GLU A 25 4.48 -3.65 -5.81
CA GLU A 25 4.80 -4.43 -7.01
C GLU A 25 3.55 -4.86 -7.76
N PHE A 26 2.55 -5.40 -7.06
CA PHE A 26 1.27 -5.75 -7.65
C PHE A 26 0.53 -4.53 -8.20
N ALA A 27 0.46 -3.45 -7.42
CA ALA A 27 -0.28 -2.26 -7.76
C ALA A 27 0.27 -1.59 -9.02
N LYS A 28 1.59 -1.60 -9.26
CA LYS A 28 2.22 -1.04 -10.47
C LYS A 28 1.65 -1.61 -11.77
N PHE A 29 1.22 -2.87 -11.79
CA PHE A 29 0.59 -3.49 -12.96
C PHE A 29 -0.92 -3.23 -13.08
N HIS A 30 -1.53 -2.70 -12.02
CA HIS A 30 -2.98 -2.48 -11.91
C HIS A 30 -3.33 -1.01 -11.59
N ILE A 31 -2.41 -0.08 -11.89
CA ILE A 31 -2.68 1.35 -11.81
C ILE A 31 -3.80 1.69 -12.79
N GLU A 32 -4.82 2.41 -12.31
CA GLU A 32 -5.89 2.89 -13.20
C GLU A 32 -5.37 3.98 -14.15
N ALA A 33 -6.13 4.28 -15.20
CA ALA A 33 -5.74 5.23 -16.25
C ALA A 33 -5.27 6.62 -15.73
N TYR A 34 -5.65 7.00 -14.51
CA TYR A 34 -5.27 8.25 -13.86
C TYR A 34 -4.00 8.18 -13.00
N GLY A 35 -3.25 7.07 -13.02
CA GLY A 35 -2.02 6.96 -12.23
C GLY A 35 -2.25 6.75 -10.73
N ARG A 36 -3.46 6.33 -10.34
CA ARG A 36 -3.87 6.20 -8.93
C ARG A 36 -4.03 4.74 -8.55
N LEU A 37 -3.94 4.49 -7.25
CA LEU A 37 -4.23 3.20 -6.65
C LEU A 37 -4.91 3.37 -5.30
N ARG A 38 -5.54 2.31 -4.81
CA ARG A 38 -6.13 2.28 -3.46
C ARG A 38 -5.01 2.30 -2.42
N CYS A 39 -5.05 3.24 -1.50
CA CYS A 39 -4.03 3.39 -0.46
C CYS A 39 -4.19 2.30 0.61
N PRO A 40 -3.19 1.41 0.80
CA PRO A 40 -3.28 0.31 1.76
C PRO A 40 -2.87 0.70 3.17
N CYS A 41 -2.54 1.98 3.41
CA CYS A 41 -2.09 2.39 4.73
C CYS A 41 -3.20 2.16 5.77
N LYS A 42 -2.81 1.98 7.03
CA LYS A 42 -3.74 1.74 8.15
C LYS A 42 -4.88 2.76 8.25
N ARG A 43 -4.64 4.01 7.83
CA ARG A 43 -5.66 5.07 7.83
C ARG A 43 -6.69 4.87 6.71
N CYS A 44 -6.24 4.45 5.54
CA CYS A 44 -7.07 4.36 4.35
C CYS A 44 -7.70 2.98 4.15
N MET A 45 -7.04 1.89 4.58
CA MET A 45 -7.54 0.51 4.49
C MET A 45 -8.07 0.12 3.08
N ASN A 46 -7.41 0.60 2.02
CA ASN A 46 -7.83 0.46 0.62
C ASN A 46 -9.15 1.16 0.23
N LEU A 47 -9.66 2.08 1.05
CA LEU A 47 -10.89 2.85 0.75
C LEU A 47 -10.61 4.13 -0.02
N ASN A 48 -9.42 4.72 0.11
CA ASN A 48 -9.08 5.98 -0.55
C ASN A 48 -8.16 5.76 -1.75
N TRP A 49 -8.37 6.52 -2.82
CA TRP A 49 -7.43 6.60 -3.94
C TRP A 49 -6.28 7.56 -3.59
N ASN A 50 -5.08 7.23 -4.03
CA ASN A 50 -3.90 8.07 -3.91
C ASN A 50 -2.97 7.85 -5.12
N SER A 51 -2.06 8.78 -5.40
CA SER A 51 -1.03 8.58 -6.43
C SER A 51 0.00 7.55 -5.96
N LEU A 52 0.70 6.91 -6.89
CA LEU A 52 1.78 5.98 -6.55
C LEU A 52 2.83 6.63 -5.66
N ASP A 53 3.32 7.81 -6.02
CA ASP A 53 4.26 8.59 -5.21
C ASP A 53 3.72 8.89 -3.80
N GLY A 54 2.42 9.17 -3.70
CA GLY A 54 1.75 9.45 -2.44
C GLY A 54 1.68 8.20 -1.54
N VAL A 55 1.58 7.01 -2.13
CA VAL A 55 1.62 5.74 -1.41
C VAL A 55 3.05 5.36 -1.04
N GLU A 56 4.01 5.49 -1.96
CA GLU A 56 5.43 5.17 -1.71
C GLU A 56 6.02 5.99 -0.55
N ARG A 57 5.66 7.28 -0.40
CA ARG A 57 6.10 8.10 0.74
C ARG A 57 5.60 7.64 2.11
N ILE A 58 4.60 6.77 2.16
CA ILE A 58 4.03 6.26 3.42
C ILE A 58 4.80 5.02 3.91
N TYR A 59 5.56 4.35 3.05
CA TYR A 59 6.27 3.08 3.31
C TYR A 59 7.79 3.28 3.39
#